data_AF-A0A814XAL1-F1
#
_entry.id   AF-A0A814XAL1-F1
#
_cell.length_a   1.000
_cell.length_b   1.000
_cell.length_c   1.000
_cell.angle_alpha   90.00
_cell.angle_beta   90.00
_cell.angle_gamma   90.00
#
_symmetry.space_group_name_H-M   'P 1'
#
loop_
_entity.id
_entity.type
_entity.pdbx_description
1 polymer ?
#
loop_
_entity_poly.entity_id
_entity_poly.type
_entity_poly.pdbx_seq_one_letter_code
_entity_poly.pdbx_strand_id
1 'polypeptide(L)'
;MAEYFKLPCFNQENYVEIKLPRPEGSAGTNDGNGTEIICCVDTSGSMAGSPINNVCEVLRDIYQRTQKDYRLFTYNTQTDTKRTLKTLFEQNTNLQASGGTAFACIFTSIKDYLLQNSSSKKATTFIFMTDGQDNEPNSQALKKSIEMLKLILSGMTNSPPITFHVIGFGEVNDQFLNQIRTFG
;
A
#
# COMPACT_ATOMS: atom_id res chain seq x y z
N MET A 1 24.01 -15.42 1.02
CA MET A 1 23.41 -16.48 0.19
C MET A 1 22.31 -15.85 -0.66
N ALA A 2 22.33 -16.08 -1.97
CA ALA A 2 21.30 -15.62 -2.90
C ALA A 2 20.06 -16.53 -2.81
N GLU A 3 18.87 -15.93 -2.86
CA GLU A 3 17.60 -16.66 -2.90
C GLU A 3 17.16 -16.79 -4.35
N TYR A 4 16.82 -18.01 -4.76
CA TYR A 4 16.46 -18.33 -6.14
C TYR A 4 14.97 -18.63 -6.21
N PHE A 5 14.26 -17.92 -7.10
CA PHE A 5 12.85 -18.20 -7.39
C PHE A 5 12.74 -18.75 -8.81
N LYS A 6 12.19 -19.96 -8.93
CA LYS A 6 11.81 -20.53 -10.21
C LYS A 6 10.35 -20.19 -10.48
N LEU A 7 10.09 -19.36 -11.47
CA LEU A 7 8.74 -19.11 -11.97
C LEU A 7 8.45 -20.07 -13.13
N PRO A 8 7.33 -20.81 -13.11
CA PRO A 8 6.92 -21.59 -14.27
C PRO A 8 6.37 -20.65 -15.34
N CYS A 9 7.11 -20.46 -16.44
CA CYS A 9 6.58 -19.85 -17.64
C CYS A 9 6.02 -20.93 -18.58
N PHE A 10 5.01 -20.54 -19.35
CA PHE A 10 4.24 -21.34 -20.29
C PHE A 10 5.16 -22.13 -21.26
N ASN A 11 4.99 -23.46 -21.27
CA ASN A 11 5.69 -24.51 -22.02
C ASN A 11 6.94 -25.12 -21.36
N GLN A 12 6.89 -26.45 -21.20
CA GLN A 12 7.61 -27.29 -20.24
C GLN A 12 9.15 -27.40 -20.38
N GLU A 13 9.81 -26.61 -21.24
CA GLU A 13 11.24 -26.84 -21.53
C GLU A 13 12.17 -25.63 -21.40
N ASN A 14 11.67 -24.44 -21.02
CA ASN A 14 12.53 -23.28 -20.80
C ASN A 14 12.20 -22.58 -19.48
N TYR A 15 13.17 -22.49 -18.57
CA TYR A 15 13.08 -21.64 -17.38
C TYR A 15 14.02 -20.44 -17.50
N VAL A 16 13.50 -19.26 -17.15
CA VAL A 16 14.32 -18.06 -17.01
C VAL A 16 14.82 -18.01 -15.57
N GLU A 17 16.12 -18.19 -15.38
CA GLU A 17 16.76 -18.02 -14.07
C GLU A 17 17.08 -16.54 -13.86
N ILE A 18 16.22 -15.84 -13.11
CA ILE A 18 16.45 -14.43 -12.77
C ILE A 18 17.27 -14.39 -11.48
N LYS A 19 18.56 -14.05 -11.61
CA LYS A 19 19.43 -13.79 -10.47
C LYS A 19 19.16 -12.38 -9.93
N LEU A 20 18.30 -12.28 -8.93
CA LEU A 20 18.09 -11.02 -8.22
C LEU A 20 19.24 -10.84 -7.22
N PRO A 21 20.10 -9.81 -7.38
CA PRO A 21 21.06 -9.48 -6.34
C PRO A 21 20.27 -9.09 -5.10
N ARG A 22 20.49 -9.82 -4.00
CA ARG A 22 20.04 -9.38 -2.68
C ARG A 22 20.68 -8.01 -2.46
N PRO A 23 19.92 -6.92 -2.28
CA PRO A 23 20.51 -5.63 -2.00
C PRO A 23 21.36 -5.79 -0.74
N GLU A 24 22.67 -5.56 -0.87
CA GLU A 24 23.59 -5.59 0.25
C GLU A 24 23.07 -4.57 1.29
N GLY A 25 22.56 -5.07 2.42
CA GLY A 25 21.95 -4.24 3.45
C GLY A 25 20.74 -4.85 4.18
N SER A 26 20.20 -5.99 3.73
CA SER A 26 19.08 -6.64 4.44
C SER A 26 19.53 -7.68 5.47
N ALA A 27 20.43 -7.27 6.35
CA ALA A 27 20.63 -7.85 7.67
C ALA A 27 20.33 -6.72 8.66
N GLY A 28 19.43 -6.95 9.61
CA GLY A 28 18.82 -5.91 10.41
C GLY A 28 19.83 -4.96 11.07
N THR A 29 19.84 -3.71 10.63
CA THR A 29 20.32 -2.55 11.40
C THR A 29 19.50 -1.32 11.02
N ASN A 30 19.21 -0.50 12.03
CA ASN A 30 18.51 0.78 11.93
C ASN A 30 19.39 1.84 11.25
N ASP A 31 19.68 1.71 9.96
CA ASP A 31 20.44 2.71 9.21
C ASP A 31 19.63 3.32 8.05
N GLY A 32 19.78 4.63 7.88
CA GLY A 32 18.90 5.56 7.15
C GLY A 32 18.76 5.40 5.63
N ASN A 33 18.94 4.20 5.09
CA ASN A 33 18.72 3.84 3.67
C ASN A 33 17.51 2.90 3.47
N GLY A 34 16.66 2.75 4.49
CA GLY A 34 15.51 1.83 4.45
C GLY A 34 14.34 2.33 3.62
N THR A 35 13.68 1.41 2.91
CA THR A 35 12.36 1.64 2.31
C THR A 35 11.32 1.89 3.39
N GLU A 36 10.56 2.97 3.25
CA GLU A 36 9.39 3.27 4.07
C GLU A 36 8.17 2.54 3.49
N ILE A 37 7.53 1.70 4.29
CA ILE A 37 6.32 0.97 3.89
C ILE A 37 5.13 1.58 4.63
N ILE A 38 4.09 1.91 3.88
CA ILE A 38 2.84 2.48 4.37
C ILE A 38 1.70 1.57 3.91
N CYS A 39 0.97 1.00 4.86
CA CYS A 39 -0.19 0.18 4.58
C CYS A 39 -1.43 1.08 4.46
N CYS A 40 -2.07 1.10 3.30
CA CYS A 40 -3.31 1.82 3.06
C CYS A 40 -4.47 0.82 3.09
N VAL A 41 -5.34 0.91 4.09
CA VAL A 41 -6.41 -0.07 4.32
C VAL A 41 -7.77 0.59 4.16
N ASP A 42 -8.57 -0.01 3.29
CA ASP A 42 -9.97 0.31 3.11
C ASP A 42 -10.78 -0.20 4.31
N THR A 43 -11.50 0.72 4.96
CA THR A 43 -12.41 0.45 6.07
C THR A 43 -13.84 0.84 5.71
N SER A 44 -14.19 0.84 4.43
CA SER A 44 -15.56 1.04 3.96
C SER A 44 -16.50 -0.10 4.35
N GLY A 45 -17.81 0.11 4.23
CA GLY A 45 -18.82 -0.88 4.59
C GLY A 45 -18.78 -2.16 3.76
N SER A 46 -18.30 -2.11 2.51
CA SER A 46 -18.16 -3.31 1.65
C SER A 46 -17.07 -4.27 2.15
N MET A 47 -16.08 -3.75 2.87
CA MET A 47 -15.05 -4.54 3.55
C MET A 47 -15.57 -5.26 4.81
N ALA A 48 -16.82 -5.04 5.22
CA ALA A 48 -17.36 -5.62 6.45
C ALA A 48 -17.44 -7.16 6.43
N GLY A 49 -17.23 -7.76 7.60
CA GLY A 49 -17.19 -9.21 7.75
C GLY A 49 -15.82 -9.79 7.46
N SER A 50 -15.75 -10.82 6.62
CA SER A 50 -14.51 -11.57 6.34
C SER A 50 -13.38 -10.73 5.75
N PRO A 51 -13.59 -9.79 4.80
CA PRO A 51 -12.50 -9.04 4.18
C PRO A 51 -11.66 -8.24 5.20
N ILE A 52 -12.29 -7.42 6.04
CA ILE A 52 -11.57 -6.62 7.03
C ILE A 52 -10.91 -7.47 8.13
N ASN A 53 -11.53 -8.61 8.50
CA ASN A 53 -10.94 -9.55 9.44
C ASN A 53 -9.65 -10.16 8.87
N ASN A 54 -9.68 -10.60 7.61
CA ASN A 54 -8.51 -11.13 6.92
C ASN A 54 -7.40 -10.07 6.81
N VAL A 55 -7.74 -8.82 6.53
CA VAL A 55 -6.77 -7.72 6.53
C VAL A 55 -6.12 -7.57 7.90
N CYS A 56 -6.90 -7.57 8.98
CA CYS A 56 -6.36 -7.46 10.34
C CYS A 56 -5.43 -8.63 10.69
N GLU A 57 -5.78 -9.86 10.30
CA GLU A 57 -4.93 -11.04 10.50
C GLU A 57 -3.60 -10.92 9.73
N VAL A 58 -3.65 -10.51 8.47
CA VAL A 58 -2.44 -10.30 7.65
C VAL A 58 -1.56 -9.21 8.26
N LEU A 59 -2.12 -8.09 8.70
CA LEU A 59 -1.35 -7.02 9.34
C LEU A 59 -0.69 -7.49 10.65
N ARG A 60 -1.38 -8.29 11.45
CA ARG A 60 -0.81 -8.89 12.66
C ARG A 60 0.29 -9.87 12.34
N ASP A 61 0.11 -10.74 11.35
CA ASP A 61 1.14 -11.71 10.93
C ASP A 61 2.39 -10.99 10.39
N ILE A 62 2.22 -9.93 9.59
CA ILE A 62 3.32 -9.06 9.14
C ILE A 62 4.07 -8.47 10.34
N TYR A 63 3.36 -7.91 11.32
CA TYR A 63 3.99 -7.34 12.51
C TYR A 63 4.71 -8.41 13.34
N GLN A 64 4.08 -9.56 13.57
CA GLN A 64 4.66 -10.68 14.32
C GLN A 64 5.95 -11.19 13.68
N ARG A 65 6.01 -11.28 12.35
CA ARG A 65 7.19 -11.78 11.63
C ARG A 65 8.30 -10.74 11.51
N THR A 66 7.94 -9.49 11.24
CA THR A 66 8.92 -8.43 10.95
C THR A 66 9.37 -7.68 12.19
N GLN A 67 8.53 -7.63 13.24
CA GLN A 67 8.69 -6.79 14.42
C GLN A 67 8.91 -5.30 14.08
N LYS A 68 8.48 -4.86 12.90
CA LYS A 68 8.62 -3.50 12.40
C LYS A 68 7.30 -2.75 12.51
N ASP A 69 7.38 -1.52 13.02
CA ASP A 69 6.22 -0.66 13.11
C ASP A 69 6.01 0.12 11.81
N TYR A 70 5.12 -0.37 10.95
CA TYR A 70 4.74 0.30 9.71
C TYR A 70 3.60 1.28 9.94
N ARG A 71 3.57 2.37 9.16
CA ARG A 71 2.46 3.32 9.22
C ARG A 71 1.22 2.72 8.59
N LEU A 72 0.06 3.03 9.16
CA LEU A 72 -1.23 2.55 8.71
C LEU A 72 -2.13 3.74 8.37
N PHE A 73 -2.51 3.84 7.10
CA PHE A 73 -3.49 4.80 6.61
C PHE A 73 -4.80 4.07 6.41
N THR A 74 -5.73 4.21 7.35
CA THR A 74 -7.08 3.65 7.18
C THR A 74 -7.98 4.67 6.53
N TYR A 75 -8.81 4.27 5.56
CA TYR A 75 -9.69 5.19 4.87
C TYR A 75 -11.07 4.61 4.60
N ASN A 76 -12.08 5.48 4.67
CA ASN A 76 -13.43 5.24 4.15
C ASN A 76 -13.91 6.51 3.42
N THR A 77 -14.73 7.35 4.05
CA THR A 77 -15.02 8.73 3.62
C THR A 77 -13.98 9.73 4.11
N GLN A 78 -13.18 9.35 5.10
CA GLN A 78 -12.07 10.13 5.65
C GLN A 78 -10.84 9.23 5.82
N THR A 79 -9.65 9.85 5.87
CA THR A 79 -8.39 9.14 6.13
C THR A 79 -7.92 9.37 7.57
N ASP A 80 -7.57 8.30 8.27
CA ASP A 80 -6.81 8.34 9.52
C ASP A 80 -5.38 7.85 9.27
N THR A 81 -4.42 8.76 9.43
CA THR A 81 -2.98 8.52 9.20
C THR A 81 -2.18 8.38 10.51
N LYS A 82 -2.85 8.41 11.67
CA LYS A 82 -2.19 8.42 12.99
C LYS A 82 -1.87 7.01 13.50
N ARG A 83 -2.42 5.98 12.86
CA ARG A 83 -2.29 4.58 13.30
C ARG A 83 -1.01 3.95 12.76
N THR A 84 -0.54 2.93 13.48
CA THR A 84 0.59 2.08 13.07
C THR A 84 0.26 0.62 13.33
N LEU A 85 1.00 -0.31 12.73
CA LEU A 85 0.79 -1.75 12.95
C LEU A 85 0.98 -2.13 14.42
N LYS A 86 1.94 -1.51 15.10
CA LYS A 86 2.15 -1.72 16.53
C LYS A 86 0.90 -1.36 17.33
N THR A 87 0.25 -0.22 17.03
CA THR A 87 -0.98 0.17 17.74
C THR A 87 -2.11 -0.84 17.55
N LEU A 88 -2.27 -1.39 16.34
CA LEU A 88 -3.27 -2.42 16.05
C LEU A 88 -2.97 -3.74 16.79
N PHE A 89 -1.68 -4.11 16.86
CA PHE A 89 -1.23 -5.31 17.53
C PHE A 89 -1.37 -5.22 19.06
N GLU A 90 -0.84 -4.17 19.68
CA GLU A 90 -0.81 -3.99 21.14
C GLU A 90 -2.22 -3.81 21.73
N GLN A 91 -3.10 -3.11 21.03
CA GLN A 91 -4.48 -2.91 21.48
C GLN A 91 -5.36 -4.14 21.22
N ASN A 92 -4.87 -5.10 20.42
CA ASN A 92 -5.63 -6.25 19.94
C ASN A 92 -7.02 -5.85 19.38
N THR A 93 -7.11 -4.66 18.76
CA THR A 93 -8.34 -4.13 18.18
C THR A 93 -8.38 -4.47 16.70
N ASN A 94 -9.53 -4.95 16.22
CA ASN A 94 -9.76 -5.06 14.78
C ASN A 94 -10.12 -3.69 14.22
N LEU A 95 -9.73 -3.45 12.96
CA LEU A 95 -10.31 -2.36 12.18
C LEU A 95 -11.80 -2.61 11.99
N GLN A 96 -12.59 -1.54 12.06
CA GLN A 96 -14.02 -1.61 11.85
C GLN A 96 -14.37 -1.03 10.48
N ALA A 97 -14.94 -1.89 9.63
CA ALA A 97 -15.49 -1.52 8.34
C ALA A 97 -16.81 -0.77 8.53
N SER A 98 -16.91 0.46 8.05
CA SER A 98 -18.12 1.28 8.13
C SER A 98 -18.10 2.41 7.10
N GLY A 99 -19.30 2.90 6.75
CA GLY A 99 -19.47 4.05 5.86
C GLY A 99 -19.24 3.71 4.38
N GLY A 100 -19.07 4.75 3.57
CA GLY A 100 -18.78 4.61 2.15
C GLY A 100 -17.28 4.62 1.83
N THR A 101 -16.94 4.35 0.58
CA THR A 101 -15.57 4.42 0.06
C THR A 101 -15.37 5.72 -0.70
N ALA A 102 -14.34 6.49 -0.37
CA ALA A 102 -13.96 7.70 -1.09
C ALA A 102 -12.45 7.71 -1.33
N PHE A 103 -11.99 7.14 -2.44
CA PHE A 103 -10.55 7.06 -2.73
C PHE A 103 -9.87 8.43 -2.87
N ALA A 104 -10.63 9.49 -3.16
CA ALA A 104 -10.12 10.85 -3.20
C ALA A 104 -9.47 11.28 -1.87
N CYS A 105 -9.98 10.82 -0.72
CA CYS A 105 -9.43 11.20 0.58
C CYS A 105 -8.05 10.59 0.81
N ILE A 106 -7.85 9.30 0.48
CA ILE A 106 -6.57 8.63 0.66
C ILE A 106 -5.51 9.18 -0.30
N PHE A 107 -5.85 9.46 -1.56
CA PHE A 107 -4.89 10.09 -2.49
C PHE A 107 -4.49 11.49 -2.04
N THR A 108 -5.42 12.26 -1.47
CA THR A 108 -5.11 13.57 -0.89
C THR A 108 -4.17 13.42 0.30
N SER A 109 -4.39 12.45 1.18
CA SER A 109 -3.51 12.18 2.32
C SER A 109 -2.12 11.70 1.89
N ILE A 110 -2.03 10.86 0.84
CA ILE A 110 -0.74 10.43 0.27
C ILE A 110 0.01 11.63 -0.32
N LYS A 111 -0.69 12.49 -1.06
CA LYS A 111 -0.12 13.76 -1.55
C LYS A 111 0.47 14.57 -0.40
N ASP A 112 -0.32 14.82 0.64
CA ASP A 112 0.10 15.66 1.76
C ASP A 112 1.28 15.02 2.50
N TYR A 113 1.25 13.70 2.63
CA TYR A 113 2.36 12.92 3.17
C TYR A 113 3.64 13.10 2.37
N LEU A 114 3.59 12.96 1.05
CA LEU A 114 4.75 13.09 0.17
C LEU A 114 5.32 14.52 0.18
N LEU A 115 4.46 15.54 0.26
CA LEU A 115 4.90 16.93 0.36
C LEU A 115 5.60 17.20 1.69
N GLN A 116 5.03 16.73 2.81
CA GLN A 116 5.62 16.87 4.14
C GLN A 116 6.95 16.11 4.28
N ASN A 117 7.10 14.99 3.55
CA ASN A 117 8.30 14.15 3.58
C ASN A 117 9.14 14.30 2.30
N SER A 118 9.00 15.40 1.57
CA SER A 118 9.67 15.63 0.28
C SER A 118 11.20 15.66 0.38
N SER A 119 11.74 16.02 1.56
CA SER A 119 13.17 15.98 1.86
C SER A 119 13.68 14.58 2.26
N SER A 120 12.79 13.59 2.38
CA SER A 120 13.16 12.21 2.73
C SER A 120 13.95 11.57 1.61
N LYS A 121 15.07 10.90 1.96
CA LYS A 121 15.89 10.12 1.04
C LYS A 121 15.50 8.63 1.00
N LYS A 122 14.35 8.28 1.55
CA LYS A 122 13.85 6.89 1.60
C LYS A 122 12.94 6.59 0.43
N ALA A 123 13.14 5.44 -0.21
CA ALA A 123 12.14 4.87 -1.11
C ALA A 123 10.84 4.64 -0.34
N THR A 124 9.69 4.94 -0.93
CA THR A 124 8.39 4.81 -0.26
C THR A 124 7.52 3.80 -0.99
N THR A 125 6.95 2.85 -0.28
CA THR A 125 6.04 1.84 -0.82
C THR A 125 4.68 1.95 -0.14
N PHE A 126 3.65 2.23 -0.92
CA PHE A 126 2.26 2.21 -0.47
C PHE A 126 1.62 0.88 -0.84
N ILE A 127 1.07 0.17 0.13
CA ILE A 127 0.37 -1.11 -0.07
C ILE A 127 -1.11 -0.90 0.20
N PHE A 128 -1.92 -0.85 -0.85
CA PHE A 128 -3.36 -0.75 -0.77
C PHE A 128 -3.99 -2.11 -0.50
N MET A 129 -4.92 -2.16 0.45
CA MET A 129 -5.72 -3.33 0.81
C MET A 129 -7.19 -2.91 0.72
N THR A 130 -7.89 -3.34 -0.32
CA THR A 130 -9.24 -2.87 -0.67
C THR A 130 -10.00 -3.92 -1.46
N ASP A 131 -11.33 -3.84 -1.49
CA ASP A 131 -12.18 -4.61 -2.39
C ASP A 131 -12.46 -3.86 -3.71
N GLY A 132 -11.95 -2.63 -3.85
CA GLY A 132 -12.06 -1.84 -5.08
C GLY A 132 -13.44 -1.23 -5.34
N GLN A 133 -14.40 -1.34 -4.40
CA GLN A 133 -15.70 -0.69 -4.58
C GLN A 133 -15.61 0.78 -4.19
N ASP A 134 -15.45 1.66 -5.17
CA ASP A 134 -15.68 3.10 -4.99
C ASP A 134 -17.18 3.39 -5.12
N ASN A 135 -17.75 4.14 -4.18
CA ASN A 135 -19.13 4.60 -4.30
C ASN A 135 -19.27 5.74 -5.31
N GLU A 136 -18.15 6.38 -5.72
CA GLU A 136 -18.15 7.47 -6.69
C GLU A 136 -17.00 7.38 -7.73
N PRO A 137 -16.92 6.29 -8.52
CA PRO A 137 -15.79 6.02 -9.42
C PRO A 137 -15.62 7.06 -10.54
N ASN A 138 -16.63 7.89 -10.77
CA ASN A 138 -16.63 8.95 -11.78
C ASN A 138 -16.72 10.36 -11.18
N SER A 139 -16.54 10.52 -9.86
CA SER A 139 -16.55 11.85 -9.26
C SER A 139 -15.41 12.71 -9.81
N GLN A 140 -15.70 13.99 -10.02
CA GLN A 140 -14.69 14.99 -10.37
C GLN A 140 -13.62 15.11 -9.27
N ALA A 141 -14.00 14.85 -8.01
CA ALA A 141 -13.10 14.82 -6.87
C ALA A 141 -12.04 13.72 -6.99
N LEU A 142 -12.45 12.50 -7.36
CA LEU A 142 -11.52 11.38 -7.58
C LEU A 142 -10.53 11.70 -8.70
N LYS A 143 -11.02 12.11 -9.87
CA LYS A 143 -10.17 12.47 -11.02
C LYS A 143 -9.15 13.55 -10.66
N LYS A 144 -9.60 14.62 -10.01
CA LYS A 144 -8.74 15.72 -9.56
C LYS A 144 -7.69 15.25 -8.55
N SER A 145 -8.05 14.38 -7.60
CA SER A 145 -7.11 13.87 -6.61
C SER A 145 -6.02 12.99 -7.24
N ILE A 146 -6.38 12.17 -8.22
CA ILE A 146 -5.45 11.33 -8.99
C ILE A 146 -4.51 12.20 -9.84
N GLU A 147 -5.05 13.17 -10.58
CA GLU A 147 -4.25 14.09 -11.40
C GLU A 147 -3.25 14.88 -10.57
N MET A 148 -3.68 15.36 -9.39
CA MET A 148 -2.80 16.09 -8.47
C MET A 148 -1.69 15.20 -7.91
N LEU A 149 -2.00 13.95 -7.57
CA LEU A 149 -1.01 12.98 -7.12
C LEU A 149 0.00 12.68 -8.24
N LYS A 150 -0.47 12.42 -9.46
CA LYS A 150 0.39 12.22 -10.64
C LYS A 150 1.31 13.41 -10.90
N LEU A 151 0.79 14.62 -10.80
CA LEU A 151 1.57 15.85 -10.99
C LEU A 151 2.72 15.92 -9.97
N ILE A 152 2.43 15.63 -8.70
CA ILE A 152 3.45 15.63 -7.65
C ILE A 152 4.49 14.55 -7.88
N LEU A 153 4.07 13.33 -8.17
CA LEU A 153 5.00 12.23 -8.49
C LEU A 153 5.90 12.60 -9.68
N SER A 154 5.35 13.21 -10.73
CA SER A 154 6.12 13.66 -11.90
C SER A 154 7.10 14.79 -11.60
N GLY A 155 6.79 15.65 -10.63
CA GLY A 155 7.67 16.74 -10.18
C GLY A 155 8.81 16.25 -9.28
N MET A 156 8.73 15.03 -8.76
CA MET A 156 9.71 14.45 -7.83
C MET A 156 10.85 13.71 -8.55
N THR A 157 11.41 14.30 -9.60
CA THR A 157 12.40 13.66 -10.51
C THR A 157 13.72 13.24 -9.86
N ASN A 158 14.11 13.88 -8.75
CA ASN A 158 15.32 13.55 -7.99
C ASN A 158 15.00 12.87 -6.65
N SER A 159 13.75 12.42 -6.45
CA SER A 159 13.35 11.71 -5.23
C SER A 159 13.64 10.21 -5.33
N PRO A 160 13.78 9.52 -4.19
CA PRO A 160 13.78 8.06 -4.16
C PRO A 160 12.50 7.47 -4.76
N PRO A 161 12.54 6.21 -5.26
CA PRO A 161 11.39 5.61 -5.93
C PRO A 161 10.17 5.50 -5.01
N ILE A 162 9.00 5.80 -5.58
CA ILE A 162 7.70 5.62 -4.95
C ILE A 162 6.99 4.48 -5.66
N THR A 163 6.54 3.47 -4.92
CA THR A 163 5.91 2.28 -5.48
C THR A 163 4.52 2.07 -4.88
N PHE A 164 3.57 1.68 -5.72
CA PHE A 164 2.21 1.37 -5.33
C PHE A 164 1.93 -0.11 -5.56
N HIS A 165 1.57 -0.83 -4.50
CA HIS A 165 1.06 -2.19 -4.56
C HIS A 165 -0.40 -2.21 -4.17
N VAL A 166 -1.15 -3.14 -4.75
CA VAL A 166 -2.59 -3.26 -4.51
C VAL A 166 -2.95 -4.72 -4.31
N ILE A 167 -3.51 -5.01 -3.15
CA ILE A 167 -4.04 -6.30 -2.72
C ILE A 167 -5.56 -6.18 -2.68
N GLY A 168 -6.21 -6.94 -3.56
CA GLY A 168 -7.66 -7.02 -3.65
C GLY A 168 -8.23 -8.03 -2.65
N PHE A 169 -9.31 -7.68 -1.96
CA PHE A 169 -10.05 -8.59 -1.09
C PHE A 169 -11.49 -8.77 -1.58
N GLY A 170 -11.97 -10.01 -1.74
CA GLY A 170 -13.34 -10.28 -2.19
C GLY A 170 -13.53 -10.17 -3.71
N GLU A 171 -14.71 -9.71 -4.14
CA GLU A 171 -15.02 -9.43 -5.55
C GLU A 171 -14.51 -8.04 -5.93
N VAL A 172 -13.43 -8.03 -6.69
CA VAL A 172 -12.61 -6.84 -6.89
C VAL A 172 -12.99 -6.10 -8.17
N ASN A 173 -13.14 -4.77 -8.10
CA ASN A 173 -13.24 -3.94 -9.29
C ASN A 173 -11.86 -3.71 -9.93
N ASP A 174 -11.53 -4.53 -10.91
CA ASP A 174 -10.21 -4.53 -11.57
C ASP A 174 -9.84 -3.22 -12.26
N GLN A 175 -10.83 -2.46 -12.77
CA GLN A 175 -10.54 -1.27 -13.58
C GLN A 175 -9.90 -0.15 -12.75
N PHE A 176 -10.38 0.05 -11.52
CA PHE A 176 -9.87 1.08 -10.63
C PHE A 176 -8.50 0.70 -10.03
N LEU A 177 -8.34 -0.56 -9.61
CA LEU A 177 -7.06 -1.02 -9.04
C LEU A 177 -5.93 -1.02 -10.07
N ASN A 178 -6.23 -1.30 -11.34
CA ASN A 178 -5.26 -1.19 -12.42
C ASN A 178 -4.78 0.24 -12.63
N GLN A 179 -5.63 1.26 -12.42
CA GLN A 179 -5.19 2.66 -12.50
C GLN A 179 -4.19 3.00 -11.39
N ILE A 180 -4.42 2.53 -10.16
CA ILE A 180 -3.49 2.75 -9.04
C ILE A 180 -2.11 2.14 -9.32
N ARG A 181 -2.08 0.92 -9.88
CA ARG A 181 -0.84 0.22 -10.21
C ARG A 181 0.02 0.95 -11.25
N THR A 182 -0.59 1.80 -12.07
CA THR A 182 0.12 2.60 -13.10
C THR A 182 0.59 3.97 -12.63
N PHE A 183 0.43 4.32 -11.33
CA PHE A 183 0.87 5.62 -10.81
C PHE A 183 2.38 5.71 -10.52
N GLY A 184 3.05 4.57 -10.30
CA GLY A 184 4.49 4.48 -10.03
C GLY A 184 5.30 4.23 -11.28
#